data_AF-A0A931XE96-F1
#
_entry.id   AF-A0A931XE96-F1
#
_cell.length_a   1.000
_cell.length_b   1.000
_cell.length_c   1.000
_cell.angle_alpha   90.00
_cell.angle_beta   90.00
_cell.angle_gamma   90.00
#
_symmetry.space_group_name_H-M   'P 1'
#
loop_
_entity.id
_entity.type
_entity.pdbx_description
1 polymer ?
#
loop_
_entity_poly.entity_id
_entity_poly.type
_entity_poly.pdbx_seq_one_letter_code
_entity_poly.pdbx_strand_id
1 'polypeptide(L)'
;MKKIYFFVFVLISTLTIVYFKTIERLLIENNFSWTISKALPYFLVVVLGFILSYFIYNLAKTKIIKLILSVFVAVLPFIISFIFHPIYEGDFSRVGTSYQLKNDNQDFQTVDLVVLTIPGCPFCHESTIYSNKMLLRQPRLKIKYIVCDTNTREIEPYQKKLNRKISVSLAKDLKLCINISQGSFPTFVALKNKKIVEKWSNDQFGVRAKDFVENFIR
;
A
#
# COMPACT_ATOMS: atom_id res chain seq x y z
N MET A 1 -22.28 -7.82 34.63
CA MET A 1 -20.96 -8.10 34.01
C MET A 1 -21.04 -8.36 32.50
N LYS A 2 -21.73 -9.41 32.01
CA LYS A 2 -21.81 -9.71 30.55
C LYS A 2 -22.27 -8.54 29.66
N LYS A 3 -23.26 -7.75 30.11
CA LYS A 3 -23.71 -6.55 29.38
C LYS A 3 -22.63 -5.46 29.28
N ILE A 4 -21.83 -5.26 30.33
CA ILE A 4 -20.74 -4.27 30.35
C ILE A 4 -19.67 -4.67 29.34
N TYR A 5 -19.24 -5.95 29.35
CA TYR A 5 -18.28 -6.44 28.37
C TYR A 5 -18.76 -6.30 26.93
N PHE A 6 -20.04 -6.56 26.67
CA PHE A 6 -20.63 -6.35 25.35
C PHE A 6 -20.43 -4.90 24.88
N PHE A 7 -20.82 -3.91 25.69
CA PHE A 7 -20.64 -2.49 25.32
C PHE A 7 -19.17 -2.10 25.16
N VAL A 8 -18.27 -2.65 25.99
CA VAL A 8 -16.82 -2.44 25.85
C VAL A 8 -16.33 -2.97 24.49
N PHE A 9 -16.71 -4.18 24.09
CA PHE A 9 -16.31 -4.73 22.78
C PHE A 9 -16.95 -4.00 21.60
N VAL A 10 -18.18 -3.50 21.74
CA VAL A 10 -18.80 -2.62 20.73
C VAL A 10 -17.97 -1.36 20.57
N LEU A 11 -17.58 -0.72 21.68
CA LEU A 11 -16.74 0.47 21.65
C LEU A 11 -15.38 0.18 21.01
N ILE A 12 -14.70 -0.90 21.40
CA ILE A 12 -13.41 -1.30 20.82
C ILE A 12 -13.54 -1.56 19.32
N SER A 13 -14.59 -2.27 18.88
CA SER A 13 -14.87 -2.50 17.46
C SER A 13 -15.06 -1.20 16.70
N THR A 14 -15.88 -0.29 17.21
CA THR A 14 -16.11 1.03 16.60
C THR A 14 -14.83 1.84 16.53
N LEU A 15 -14.04 1.89 17.60
CA LEU A 15 -12.76 2.58 17.62
C LEU A 15 -11.77 1.98 16.62
N THR A 16 -11.73 0.65 16.48
CA THR A 16 -10.86 -0.04 15.50
C THR A 16 -11.23 0.36 14.06
N ILE A 17 -12.52 0.49 13.76
CA ILE A 17 -13.02 0.92 12.45
C ILE A 17 -12.67 2.39 12.18
N VAL A 18 -12.92 3.27 13.14
CA VAL A 18 -12.68 4.72 13.01
C VAL A 18 -11.19 5.02 12.88
N TYR A 19 -10.36 4.36 13.69
CA TYR A 19 -8.90 4.56 13.71
C TYR A 19 -8.13 3.59 12.83
N PHE A 20 -8.79 2.90 11.90
CA PHE A 20 -8.19 1.87 11.04
C PHE A 20 -6.88 2.34 10.39
N LYS A 21 -6.89 3.51 9.74
CA LYS A 21 -5.72 4.08 9.05
C LYS A 21 -4.61 4.51 10.01
N THR A 22 -4.98 4.95 11.21
CA THR A 22 -4.00 5.26 12.26
C THR A 22 -3.32 3.99 12.74
N ILE A 23 -4.06 2.90 12.93
CA ILE A 23 -3.49 1.59 13.29
C ILE A 23 -2.54 1.10 12.19
N GLU A 24 -2.98 1.14 10.93
CA GLU A 24 -2.14 0.79 9.76
C GLU A 24 -0.83 1.60 9.77
N ARG A 25 -0.91 2.93 9.94
CA ARG A 25 0.26 3.81 9.99
C ARG A 25 1.18 3.50 11.17
N LEU A 26 0.64 3.26 12.36
CA LEU A 26 1.43 2.91 13.54
C LEU A 26 2.19 1.60 13.34
N LEU A 27 1.57 0.59 12.72
CA LEU A 27 2.24 -0.65 12.36
C LEU A 27 3.39 -0.41 11.38
N ILE A 28 3.15 0.44 10.36
CA ILE A 28 4.18 0.85 9.41
C ILE A 28 5.33 1.61 10.12
N GLU A 29 5.01 2.48 11.06
CA GLU A 29 6.00 3.23 11.82
C GLU A 29 6.88 2.30 12.68
N ASN A 30 6.29 1.24 13.23
CA ASN A 30 6.96 0.19 14.01
C ASN A 30 7.59 -0.93 13.16
N ASN A 31 7.87 -0.68 11.87
CA ASN A 31 8.55 -1.60 10.95
C ASN A 31 7.84 -2.94 10.69
N PHE A 32 6.53 -3.04 10.91
CA PHE A 32 5.77 -4.16 10.36
C PHE A 32 5.76 -4.09 8.83
N SER A 33 5.65 -5.23 8.17
CA SER A 33 5.53 -5.27 6.69
C SER A 33 4.29 -4.51 6.25
N TRP A 34 4.31 -4.01 5.02
CA TRP A 34 3.18 -3.30 4.43
C TRP A 34 1.93 -4.19 4.40
N THR A 35 2.09 -5.47 4.06
CA THR A 35 0.98 -6.44 4.04
C THR A 35 0.38 -6.66 5.41
N ILE A 36 1.21 -6.90 6.44
CA ILE A 36 0.71 -7.11 7.81
C ILE A 36 0.03 -5.83 8.33
N SER A 37 0.62 -4.67 8.07
CA SER A 37 0.07 -3.39 8.53
C SER A 37 -1.33 -3.10 8.00
N LYS A 38 -1.60 -3.50 6.75
CA LYS A 38 -2.91 -3.37 6.11
C LYS A 38 -3.88 -4.48 6.53
N ALA A 39 -3.40 -5.72 6.72
CA ALA A 39 -4.23 -6.87 7.05
C ALA A 39 -4.64 -6.93 8.53
N LEU A 40 -3.78 -6.48 9.45
CA LEU A 40 -4.02 -6.63 10.88
C LEU A 40 -5.27 -5.88 11.37
N PRO A 41 -5.56 -4.64 10.97
CA PRO A 41 -6.80 -3.97 11.37
C PRO A 41 -8.06 -4.73 10.90
N TYR A 42 -8.03 -5.35 9.70
CA TYR A 42 -9.10 -6.22 9.24
C TYR A 42 -9.24 -7.48 10.09
N PHE A 43 -8.13 -8.11 10.44
CA PHE A 43 -8.13 -9.28 11.31
C PHE A 43 -8.74 -8.94 12.69
N LEU A 44 -8.39 -7.78 13.26
CA LEU A 44 -8.93 -7.33 14.54
C LEU A 44 -10.45 -7.16 14.49
N VAL A 45 -11.01 -6.52 13.47
CA VAL A 45 -12.47 -6.34 13.37
C VAL A 45 -13.23 -7.66 13.18
N VAL A 46 -12.62 -8.65 12.51
CA VAL A 46 -13.20 -10.01 12.38
C VAL A 46 -13.23 -10.71 13.75
N VAL A 47 -12.13 -10.69 14.49
CA VAL A 47 -12.06 -11.27 15.84
C VAL A 47 -13.07 -10.60 16.77
N LEU A 48 -13.17 -9.26 16.72
CA LEU A 48 -14.15 -8.51 17.51
C LEU A 48 -15.59 -8.84 17.11
N GLY A 49 -15.87 -9.03 15.82
CA GLY A 49 -17.17 -9.50 15.33
C GLY A 49 -17.56 -10.85 15.93
N PHE A 50 -16.66 -11.84 15.93
CA PHE A 50 -16.93 -13.14 16.56
C PHE A 50 -17.15 -13.04 18.08
N ILE A 51 -16.37 -12.19 18.77
CA ILE A 51 -16.56 -11.93 20.20
C ILE A 51 -17.94 -11.32 20.46
N LEU A 52 -18.36 -10.33 19.67
CA LEU A 52 -19.69 -9.71 19.79
C LEU A 52 -20.81 -10.71 19.52
N SER A 53 -20.64 -11.55 18.51
CA SER A 53 -21.56 -12.63 18.15
C SER A 53 -21.81 -13.60 19.31
N TYR A 54 -20.75 -13.97 20.05
CA TYR A 54 -20.87 -14.81 21.25
C TYR A 54 -21.80 -14.21 22.33
N PHE A 55 -21.74 -12.90 22.56
CA PHE A 55 -22.62 -12.23 23.52
C PHE A 55 -24.08 -12.19 23.05
N ILE A 56 -24.29 -12.00 21.75
CA ILE A 56 -25.60 -11.87 21.11
C ILE A 56 -26.32 -13.21 20.97
N TYR A 57 -25.60 -14.32 20.80
CA TYR A 57 -26.18 -15.66 20.62
C TYR A 57 -27.19 -16.05 21.71
N ASN A 58 -27.02 -15.53 22.92
CA ASN A 58 -27.90 -15.84 24.06
C ASN A 58 -29.08 -14.87 24.24
N LEU A 59 -29.25 -13.87 23.37
CA LEU A 59 -30.31 -12.86 23.50
C LEU A 59 -31.65 -13.26 22.85
N ALA A 60 -31.63 -14.09 21.80
CA ALA A 60 -32.85 -14.52 21.12
C ALA A 60 -33.43 -15.81 21.73
N LYS A 61 -34.74 -16.06 21.57
CA LYS A 61 -35.39 -17.27 22.11
C LYS A 61 -35.22 -18.50 21.21
N THR A 62 -35.38 -18.34 19.90
CA THR A 62 -35.37 -19.47 18.96
C THR A 62 -33.97 -19.71 18.38
N LYS A 63 -33.62 -20.98 18.15
CA LYS A 63 -32.30 -21.38 17.61
C LYS A 63 -31.98 -20.70 16.28
N ILE A 64 -32.99 -20.54 15.40
CA ILE A 64 -32.84 -19.92 14.09
C ILE A 64 -32.49 -18.44 14.22
N ILE A 65 -33.25 -17.68 15.02
CA ILE A 65 -32.99 -16.24 15.21
C ILE A 65 -31.63 -16.02 15.88
N LYS A 66 -31.27 -16.88 16.85
CA LYS A 66 -29.94 -16.86 17.48
C LYS A 66 -28.84 -16.97 16.42
N LEU A 67 -28.94 -17.96 15.53
CA LEU A 67 -27.93 -18.19 14.50
C LEU A 67 -27.84 -17.02 13.51
N ILE A 68 -28.98 -16.56 12.98
CA ILE A 68 -29.02 -15.44 12.01
C ILE A 68 -28.40 -14.18 12.61
N LEU A 69 -28.83 -13.80 13.82
CA LEU A 69 -28.34 -12.59 14.47
C LEU A 69 -26.84 -12.69 14.81
N SER A 70 -26.39 -13.88 15.23
CA SER A 70 -24.98 -14.14 15.52
C SER A 70 -24.11 -14.05 14.28
N VAL A 71 -24.54 -14.62 13.16
CA VAL A 71 -23.82 -14.53 11.88
C VAL A 71 -23.78 -13.08 11.41
N PHE A 72 -24.91 -12.37 11.47
CA PHE A 72 -24.99 -10.97 11.09
C PHE A 72 -24.02 -10.11 11.89
N VAL A 73 -24.02 -10.22 13.22
CA VAL A 73 -23.11 -9.46 14.09
C VAL A 73 -21.65 -9.87 13.89
N ALA A 74 -21.36 -11.13 13.57
CA ALA A 74 -19.99 -11.58 13.31
C ALA A 74 -19.39 -10.90 12.07
N VAL A 75 -20.19 -10.72 11.01
CA VAL A 75 -19.72 -10.20 9.72
C VAL A 75 -19.84 -8.68 9.62
N LEU A 76 -20.77 -8.07 10.36
CA LEU A 76 -21.09 -6.64 10.27
C LEU A 76 -19.87 -5.71 10.45
N PRO A 77 -18.99 -5.86 11.46
CA PRO A 77 -17.82 -4.98 11.61
C PRO A 77 -16.86 -5.03 10.40
N PHE A 78 -16.70 -6.22 9.80
CA PHE A 78 -15.88 -6.38 8.60
C PHE A 78 -16.51 -5.67 7.41
N ILE A 79 -17.83 -5.83 7.18
CA ILE A 79 -18.54 -5.13 6.10
C ILE A 79 -18.39 -3.62 6.24
N ILE A 80 -18.61 -3.08 7.44
CA ILE A 80 -18.48 -1.65 7.71
C ILE A 80 -17.03 -1.19 7.43
N SER A 81 -16.03 -1.93 7.92
CA SER A 81 -14.61 -1.62 7.67
C SER A 81 -14.27 -1.63 6.19
N PHE A 82 -14.81 -2.61 5.44
CA PHE A 82 -14.59 -2.72 4.00
C PHE A 82 -15.21 -1.58 3.20
N ILE A 83 -16.41 -1.12 3.59
CA ILE A 83 -17.07 0.04 2.97
C ILE A 83 -16.21 1.31 3.12
N PHE A 84 -15.65 1.55 4.30
CA PHE A 84 -14.86 2.76 4.57
C PHE A 84 -13.40 2.67 4.12
N HIS A 85 -12.81 1.47 4.09
CA HIS A 85 -11.38 1.28 3.85
C HIS A 85 -11.09 0.25 2.76
N PRO A 86 -11.74 0.31 1.59
CA PRO A 86 -11.79 -0.77 0.60
C PRO A 86 -10.44 -1.44 0.31
N ILE A 87 -10.51 -2.76 0.10
CA ILE A 87 -9.33 -3.55 -0.27
C ILE A 87 -9.25 -3.60 -1.79
N TYR A 88 -8.13 -3.13 -2.33
CA TYR A 88 -7.92 -3.05 -3.78
C TYR A 88 -7.11 -4.24 -4.30
N GLU A 89 -7.09 -4.44 -5.61
CA GLU A 89 -6.38 -5.57 -6.22
C GLU A 89 -4.89 -5.59 -5.86
N GLY A 90 -4.22 -4.44 -5.86
CA GLY A 90 -2.83 -4.31 -5.42
C GLY A 90 -2.58 -4.69 -3.95
N ASP A 91 -3.63 -4.81 -3.12
CA ASP A 91 -3.49 -5.28 -1.74
C ASP A 91 -3.36 -6.81 -1.64
N PHE A 92 -3.81 -7.55 -2.66
CA PHE A 92 -3.74 -9.01 -2.70
C PHE A 92 -2.82 -9.55 -3.80
N SER A 93 -2.60 -8.79 -4.85
CA SER A 93 -1.78 -9.21 -5.97
C SER A 93 -0.41 -8.53 -5.90
N ARG A 94 0.64 -9.30 -6.22
CA ARG A 94 1.95 -8.75 -6.57
C ARG A 94 2.04 -8.51 -8.08
N VAL A 95 0.99 -8.84 -8.84
CA VAL A 95 1.06 -9.03 -10.29
C VAL A 95 1.56 -7.74 -10.96
N GLY A 96 2.85 -7.72 -11.26
CA GLY A 96 3.49 -6.74 -12.10
C GLY A 96 3.56 -7.27 -13.51
N THR A 97 3.65 -6.37 -14.47
CA THR A 97 3.91 -6.74 -15.86
C THR A 97 5.43 -6.91 -16.05
N SER A 98 5.83 -8.00 -16.72
CA SER A 98 7.21 -8.13 -17.17
C SER A 98 7.44 -7.14 -18.31
N TYR A 99 8.45 -6.29 -18.20
CA TYR A 99 8.86 -5.39 -19.27
C TYR A 99 10.31 -5.67 -19.64
N GLN A 100 10.59 -5.95 -20.92
CA GLN A 100 11.96 -6.08 -21.40
C GLN A 100 12.41 -4.76 -22.01
N LEU A 101 13.46 -4.17 -21.43
CA LEU A 101 14.16 -3.05 -22.05
C LEU A 101 14.78 -3.52 -23.36
N LYS A 102 14.40 -2.91 -24.48
CA LYS A 102 14.98 -3.22 -25.79
C LYS A 102 16.43 -2.76 -25.91
N ASN A 103 16.81 -1.71 -25.17
CA ASN A 103 18.13 -1.09 -25.20
C ASN A 103 18.67 -0.90 -23.78
N ASP A 104 20.00 -0.91 -23.62
CA ASP A 104 20.65 -0.53 -22.38
C ASP A 104 20.44 0.97 -22.14
N ASN A 105 19.64 1.32 -21.12
CA ASN A 105 19.40 2.69 -20.75
C ASN A 105 20.02 2.98 -19.38
N GLN A 106 20.93 3.95 -19.36
CA GLN A 106 21.63 4.43 -18.17
C GLN A 106 20.69 4.83 -17.02
N ASP A 107 19.46 5.24 -17.32
CA ASP A 107 18.48 5.62 -16.30
C ASP A 107 18.06 4.46 -15.39
N PHE A 108 18.22 3.23 -15.88
CA PHE A 108 17.88 1.98 -15.22
C PHE A 108 19.13 1.22 -14.75
N GLN A 109 20.32 1.81 -14.90
CA GLN A 109 21.55 1.21 -14.43
C GLN A 109 21.77 1.56 -12.95
N THR A 110 22.17 0.56 -12.15
CA THR A 110 22.64 0.71 -10.75
C THR A 110 21.59 1.16 -9.72
N VAL A 111 20.31 1.04 -10.03
CA VAL A 111 19.18 1.33 -9.15
C VAL A 111 18.31 0.09 -8.96
N ASP A 112 17.63 -0.01 -7.83
CA ASP A 112 16.76 -1.15 -7.49
C ASP A 112 15.29 -0.85 -7.77
N LEU A 113 14.88 0.42 -7.62
CA LEU A 113 13.54 0.91 -7.90
C LEU A 113 13.62 2.22 -8.69
N VAL A 114 12.96 2.26 -9.84
CA VAL A 114 12.70 3.49 -10.59
C VAL A 114 11.23 3.86 -10.46
N VAL A 115 10.94 5.11 -10.14
CA VAL A 115 9.59 5.68 -10.11
C VAL A 115 9.46 6.70 -11.23
N LEU A 116 8.69 6.36 -12.26
CA LEU A 116 8.36 7.25 -13.35
C LEU A 116 7.19 8.15 -12.93
N THR A 117 7.34 9.45 -13.15
CA THR A 117 6.40 10.48 -12.70
C THR A 117 6.20 11.54 -13.78
N ILE A 118 5.18 12.37 -13.63
CA ILE A 118 4.92 13.53 -14.50
C ILE A 118 4.71 14.78 -13.63
N PRO A 119 4.91 15.99 -14.17
CA PRO A 119 4.61 17.23 -13.45
C PRO A 119 3.16 17.31 -12.99
N GLY A 120 2.93 17.95 -11.83
CA GLY A 120 1.58 18.23 -11.32
C GLY A 120 0.74 17.02 -10.89
N CYS A 121 1.24 15.79 -11.00
CA CYS A 121 0.50 14.56 -10.67
C CYS A 121 0.41 14.33 -9.15
N PRO A 122 -0.81 14.38 -8.54
CA PRO A 122 -0.97 14.24 -7.09
C PRO A 122 -0.50 12.88 -6.56
N PHE A 123 -0.85 11.79 -7.25
CA PHE A 123 -0.43 10.43 -6.87
C PHE A 123 1.10 10.24 -6.97
N CYS A 124 1.74 10.90 -7.94
CA CYS A 124 3.18 10.88 -8.09
C CYS A 124 3.85 11.57 -6.89
N HIS A 125 3.28 12.69 -6.43
CA HIS A 125 3.73 13.34 -5.21
C HIS A 125 3.47 12.51 -3.95
N GLU A 126 2.32 11.86 -3.84
CA GLU A 126 2.01 10.98 -2.71
C GLU A 126 3.01 9.82 -2.63
N SER A 127 3.42 9.28 -3.78
CA SER A 127 4.40 8.18 -3.84
C SER A 127 5.71 8.47 -3.13
N THR A 128 6.09 9.75 -3.01
CA THR A 128 7.33 10.19 -2.33
C THR A 128 7.32 9.81 -0.84
N ILE A 129 6.14 9.79 -0.21
CA ILE A 129 5.98 9.40 1.20
C ILE A 129 6.38 7.93 1.38
N TYR A 130 5.89 7.05 0.51
CA TYR A 130 6.20 5.62 0.55
C TYR A 130 7.68 5.37 0.25
N SER A 131 8.23 6.00 -0.79
CA SER A 131 9.65 5.86 -1.15
C SER A 131 10.59 6.33 -0.03
N ASN A 132 10.28 7.44 0.63
CA ASN A 132 11.03 7.90 1.79
C ASN A 132 10.98 6.88 2.93
N LYS A 133 9.80 6.32 3.24
CA LYS A 133 9.65 5.33 4.30
C LYS A 133 10.40 4.04 3.98
N MET A 134 10.35 3.58 2.72
CA MET A 134 11.12 2.42 2.26
C MET A 134 12.62 2.62 2.45
N LEU A 135 13.15 3.78 2.04
CA LEU A 135 14.57 4.09 2.23
C LEU A 135 14.97 4.15 3.72
N LEU A 136 14.10 4.67 4.59
CA LEU A 136 14.35 4.68 6.03
C LEU A 136 14.44 3.26 6.61
N ARG A 137 13.59 2.35 6.12
CA ARG A 137 13.56 0.93 6.55
C ARG A 137 14.68 0.10 5.93
N GLN A 138 15.05 0.39 4.69
CA GLN A 138 16.09 -0.28 3.93
C GLN A 138 17.08 0.76 3.37
N PRO A 139 18.06 1.22 4.16
CA PRO A 139 18.99 2.28 3.74
C PRO A 139 19.89 1.93 2.54
N ARG A 140 19.95 0.64 2.16
CA ARG A 140 20.68 0.15 0.98
C ARG A 140 19.87 0.23 -0.32
N LEU A 141 18.55 0.39 -0.23
CA LEU A 141 17.64 0.49 -1.36
C LEU A 141 17.95 1.73 -2.19
N LYS A 142 18.30 1.53 -3.47
CA LYS A 142 18.59 2.60 -4.42
C LYS A 142 17.33 2.95 -5.21
N ILE A 143 16.65 4.01 -4.76
CA ILE A 143 15.47 4.55 -5.42
C ILE A 143 15.87 5.74 -6.31
N LYS A 144 15.32 5.78 -7.52
CA LYS A 144 15.42 6.92 -8.43
C LYS A 144 14.05 7.35 -8.94
N TYR A 145 13.79 8.64 -8.88
CA TYR A 145 12.64 9.25 -9.54
C TYR A 145 13.06 9.80 -10.90
N ILE A 146 12.26 9.49 -11.92
CA ILE A 146 12.40 10.05 -13.26
C ILE A 146 11.13 10.84 -13.56
N VAL A 147 11.29 12.13 -13.78
CA VAL A 147 10.20 13.00 -14.24
C VAL A 147 10.17 12.92 -15.77
N CYS A 148 9.10 12.38 -16.34
CA CYS A 148 8.88 12.29 -17.78
C CYS A 148 8.51 13.68 -18.35
N ASP A 149 9.47 14.59 -18.30
CA ASP A 149 9.38 15.95 -18.84
C ASP A 149 10.75 16.37 -19.40
N THR A 150 10.79 17.53 -20.08
CA THR A 150 12.03 18.14 -20.61
C THR A 150 12.43 19.41 -19.86
N ASN A 151 11.52 20.01 -19.09
CA ASN A 151 11.75 21.19 -18.28
C ASN A 151 12.36 20.82 -16.93
N THR A 152 13.59 21.27 -16.69
CA THR A 152 14.35 20.97 -15.46
C THR A 152 13.69 21.53 -14.19
N ARG A 153 12.84 22.55 -14.31
CA ARG A 153 12.09 23.12 -13.18
C ARG A 153 11.11 22.11 -12.57
N GLU A 154 10.66 21.12 -13.34
CA GLU A 154 9.68 20.13 -12.89
C GLU A 154 10.27 19.09 -11.93
N ILE A 155 11.60 19.05 -11.79
CA ILE A 155 12.27 18.17 -10.81
C ILE A 155 12.12 18.70 -9.38
N GLU A 156 12.14 20.02 -9.20
CA GLU A 156 12.24 20.67 -7.90
C GLU A 156 11.13 20.26 -6.91
N PRO A 157 9.85 20.16 -7.33
CA PRO A 157 8.78 19.70 -6.45
C PRO A 157 9.00 18.28 -5.86
N TYR A 158 9.66 17.40 -6.62
CA TYR A 158 9.99 16.05 -6.16
C TYR A 158 11.21 16.05 -5.25
N GLN A 159 12.27 16.78 -5.62
CA GLN A 159 13.48 16.92 -4.79
C GLN A 159 13.19 17.48 -3.40
N LYS A 160 12.26 18.44 -3.29
CA LYS A 160 11.83 19.03 -2.02
C LYS A 160 11.15 18.02 -1.08
N LYS A 161 10.47 17.01 -1.63
CA LYS A 161 9.71 16.01 -0.86
C LYS A 161 10.51 14.75 -0.56
N LEU A 162 11.46 14.41 -1.42
CA LEU A 162 12.24 13.17 -1.31
C LEU A 162 13.44 13.35 -0.39
N ASN A 163 13.82 12.25 0.28
CA ASN A 163 15.07 12.16 1.00
C ASN A 163 16.24 12.40 0.03
N ARG A 164 17.28 13.13 0.48
CA ARG A 164 18.45 13.48 -0.35
C ARG A 164 19.19 12.30 -0.96
N LYS A 165 19.04 11.08 -0.41
CA LYS A 165 19.62 9.85 -0.98
C LYS A 165 18.83 9.29 -2.17
N ILE A 166 17.61 9.76 -2.40
CA ILE A 166 16.79 9.38 -3.55
C ILE A 166 17.08 10.36 -4.68
N SER A 167 17.71 9.87 -5.75
CA SER A 167 18.03 10.71 -6.90
C SER A 167 16.78 11.06 -7.70
N VAL A 168 16.71 12.28 -8.23
CA VAL A 168 15.63 12.74 -9.11
C VAL A 168 16.26 13.31 -10.38
N SER A 169 15.79 12.88 -11.55
CA SER A 169 16.25 13.38 -12.85
C SER A 169 15.09 13.53 -13.84
N LEU A 170 15.31 14.25 -14.93
CA LEU A 170 14.44 14.18 -16.11
C LEU A 170 14.66 12.85 -16.83
N ALA A 171 13.66 12.45 -17.61
CA ALA A 171 13.81 11.34 -18.55
C ALA A 171 14.82 11.71 -19.64
N LYS A 172 15.85 10.88 -19.83
CA LYS A 172 16.75 11.03 -20.99
C LYS A 172 16.06 10.72 -22.31
N ASP A 173 15.11 9.79 -22.27
CA ASP A 173 14.26 9.41 -23.40
C ASP A 173 12.79 9.48 -22.97
N LEU A 174 12.12 10.57 -23.37
CA LEU A 174 10.71 10.79 -23.06
C LEU A 174 9.80 9.73 -23.68
N LYS A 175 10.13 9.25 -24.90
CA LYS A 175 9.35 8.22 -25.58
C LYS A 175 9.43 6.90 -24.82
N LEU A 176 10.63 6.53 -24.34
CA LEU A 176 10.79 5.36 -23.49
C LEU A 176 10.04 5.51 -22.16
N CYS A 177 10.10 6.68 -21.52
CA CYS A 177 9.38 6.98 -20.28
C CYS A 177 7.87 6.71 -20.43
N ILE A 178 7.27 7.25 -21.49
CA ILE A 178 5.85 7.06 -21.83
C ILE A 178 5.55 5.60 -22.21
N ASN A 179 6.44 4.94 -22.93
CA ASN A 179 6.23 3.56 -23.37
C ASN A 179 6.29 2.55 -22.21
N ILE A 180 7.20 2.77 -21.25
CA ILE A 180 7.26 1.95 -20.03
C ILE A 180 6.02 2.22 -19.18
N SER A 181 5.67 3.49 -18.96
CA SER A 181 4.53 3.86 -18.13
C SER A 181 3.19 3.47 -18.76
N GLN A 182 3.14 3.30 -20.08
CA GLN A 182 1.90 3.09 -20.85
C GLN A 182 0.85 4.18 -20.56
N GLY A 183 1.33 5.40 -20.25
CA GLY A 183 0.48 6.54 -19.88
C GLY A 183 -0.01 6.55 -18.43
N SER A 184 0.34 5.56 -17.60
CA SER A 184 -0.06 5.51 -16.19
C SER A 184 1.04 6.05 -15.27
N PHE A 185 0.69 6.98 -14.39
CA PHE A 185 1.65 7.59 -13.45
C PHE A 185 1.07 7.67 -12.02
N PRO A 186 1.90 7.47 -10.98
CA PRO A 186 3.27 6.98 -11.05
C PRO A 186 3.36 5.54 -11.59
N THR A 187 4.48 5.21 -12.23
CA THR A 187 4.82 3.82 -12.59
C THR A 187 6.08 3.42 -11.81
N PHE A 188 6.03 2.24 -11.21
CA PHE A 188 7.10 1.68 -10.39
C PHE A 188 7.76 0.55 -11.16
N VAL A 189 9.08 0.58 -11.25
CA VAL A 189 9.88 -0.37 -12.02
C VAL A 189 10.95 -0.94 -11.10
N ALA A 190 10.83 -2.21 -10.73
CA ALA A 190 11.83 -2.92 -9.94
C ALA A 190 12.89 -3.58 -10.82
N LEU A 191 14.16 -3.48 -10.43
CA LEU A 191 15.29 -3.97 -11.21
C LEU A 191 16.18 -4.91 -10.40
N LYS A 192 16.50 -6.10 -10.96
CA LYS A 192 17.59 -6.97 -10.49
C LYS A 192 18.67 -7.03 -11.54
N ASN A 193 19.93 -6.92 -11.13
CA ASN A 193 21.06 -7.17 -12.05
C ASN A 193 20.91 -6.41 -13.38
N LYS A 194 20.45 -5.14 -13.29
CA LYS A 194 20.19 -4.24 -14.43
C LYS A 194 19.04 -4.67 -15.37
N LYS A 195 18.23 -5.65 -14.98
CA LYS A 195 17.04 -6.09 -15.72
C LYS A 195 15.79 -5.72 -14.94
N ILE A 196 14.80 -5.19 -15.65
CA ILE A 196 13.47 -5.00 -15.08
C ILE A 196 12.91 -6.38 -14.76
N VAL A 197 12.56 -6.58 -13.49
CA VAL A 197 11.91 -7.81 -13.05
C VAL A 197 10.40 -7.62 -13.05
N GLU A 198 9.93 -6.51 -12.49
CA GLU A 198 8.50 -6.21 -12.39
C GLU A 198 8.24 -4.71 -12.61
N LYS A 199 7.09 -4.42 -13.22
CA LYS A 199 6.54 -3.09 -13.39
C LYS A 199 5.12 -3.05 -12.81
N TRP A 200 4.80 -2.00 -12.08
CA TRP A 200 3.46 -1.73 -11.56
C TRP A 200 3.02 -0.31 -11.90
N SER A 201 1.76 -0.15 -12.29
CA SER A 201 1.07 1.14 -12.25
C SER A 201 0.71 1.52 -10.80
N ASN A 202 0.16 2.72 -10.61
CA ASN A 202 -0.21 3.24 -9.29
C ASN A 202 -1.18 2.33 -8.51
N ASP A 203 -2.18 1.78 -9.19
CA ASP A 203 -3.19 0.87 -8.66
C ASP A 203 -2.65 -0.55 -8.38
N GLN A 204 -1.58 -0.94 -9.07
CA GLN A 204 -0.92 -2.24 -8.90
C GLN A 204 0.17 -2.20 -7.81
N PHE A 205 0.76 -1.04 -7.52
CA PHE A 205 1.83 -0.90 -6.52
C PHE A 205 1.31 -0.86 -5.08
N GLY A 206 0.57 -1.91 -4.70
CA GLY A 206 0.01 -2.09 -3.37
C GLY A 206 0.97 -2.78 -2.40
N VAL A 207 0.43 -3.24 -1.26
CA VAL A 207 1.25 -3.64 -0.10
C VAL A 207 2.22 -4.79 -0.38
N ARG A 208 1.83 -5.75 -1.22
CA ARG A 208 2.70 -6.88 -1.58
C ARG A 208 3.86 -6.48 -2.50
N ALA A 209 3.63 -5.55 -3.43
CA ALA A 209 4.68 -5.01 -4.28
C ALA A 209 5.70 -4.21 -3.45
N LYS A 210 5.22 -3.43 -2.47
CA LYS A 210 6.06 -2.69 -1.53
C LYS A 210 6.92 -3.61 -0.66
N ASP A 211 6.32 -4.66 -0.10
CA ASP A 211 7.04 -5.69 0.65
C ASP A 211 8.07 -6.42 -0.23
N PHE A 212 7.73 -6.69 -1.48
CA PHE A 212 8.67 -7.30 -2.42
C PHE A 212 9.89 -6.41 -2.65
N VAL A 213 9.70 -5.13 -2.98
CA VAL A 213 10.81 -4.18 -3.20
C VAL A 213 11.72 -4.08 -1.98
N GLU A 214 11.15 -4.00 -0.77
CA GLU A 214 11.96 -3.93 0.46
C GLU A 214 12.75 -5.22 0.75
N ASN A 215 12.21 -6.39 0.39
CA ASN A 215 12.85 -7.68 0.67
C ASN A 215 13.79 -8.16 -0.44
N PHE A 216 13.62 -7.65 -1.66
CA PHE A 216 14.38 -8.09 -2.84
C PHE A 216 15.89 -7.79 -2.78
N ILE A 217 16.28 -6.90 -1.87
CA ILE A 217 17.66 -6.41 -1.69
C ILE A 217 18.38 -7.14 -0.54
N ARG A 218 17.66 -7.96 0.24
CA ARG A 218 18.29 -8.88 1.20
C ARG A 218 18.94 -10.05 0.48
#